data_AF-A0A2N2LIJ1-F1
#
_entry.id   AF-A0A2N2LIJ1-F1
#
_cell.length_a   1.000
_cell.length_b   1.000
_cell.length_c   1.000
_cell.angle_alpha   90.00
_cell.angle_beta   90.00
_cell.angle_gamma   90.00
#
_symmetry.space_group_name_H-M   'P 1'
#
loop_
_entity.id
_entity.type
_entity.pdbx_description
1 polymer ?
#
loop_
_entity_poly.entity_id
_entity_poly.type
_entity_poly.pdbx_seq_one_letter_code
_entity_poly.pdbx_strand_id
1 'polypeptide(L)'
;MPLEPANRDHVRIDLPAEGEWVNVKGALSRADEREIGIRTRARAEVLGLPVDGSSAVLRNEGALMVLSVVIRAWSYPEPITIESVRRLDDDSKNVIFARLADLYPPARTDDDRKNSPAPGVTPSESAAASLPSLAG
;
A
#
# COMPACT_ATOMS: atom_id res chain seq x y z
N MET A 1 -3.61 -3.51 37.87
CA MET A 1 -3.09 -2.59 36.83
C MET A 1 -3.77 -2.96 35.53
N PRO A 2 -4.53 -2.05 34.88
CA PRO A 2 -5.09 -2.35 33.57
C PRO A 2 -3.94 -2.48 32.58
N LEU A 3 -3.82 -3.65 31.95
CA LEU A 3 -2.92 -3.87 30.82
C LEU A 3 -3.47 -3.03 29.66
N GLU A 4 -2.74 -2.01 29.25
CA GLU A 4 -3.00 -1.31 27.99
C GLU A 4 -3.18 -2.36 26.89
N PRO A 5 -4.21 -2.25 26.02
CA PRO A 5 -4.37 -3.20 24.93
C PRO A 5 -3.07 -3.19 24.15
N ALA A 6 -2.41 -4.35 24.08
CA ALA A 6 -1.18 -4.53 23.35
C ALA A 6 -1.26 -3.76 22.04
N ASN A 7 -0.28 -2.86 21.85
CA ASN A 7 -0.10 -1.99 20.70
C ASN A 7 0.17 -2.83 19.44
N ARG A 8 -0.80 -3.67 19.06
CA ARG A 8 -0.71 -4.80 18.12
C ARG A 8 -0.69 -4.37 16.66
N ASP A 9 -0.85 -3.08 16.42
CA ASP A 9 -0.93 -2.53 15.07
C ASP A 9 0.33 -1.76 14.69
N HIS A 10 1.46 -1.97 15.37
CA HIS A 10 2.74 -1.38 14.98
C HIS A 10 3.76 -2.47 14.63
N VAL A 11 4.51 -2.23 13.56
CA VAL A 11 5.58 -3.09 13.05
C VAL A 11 6.91 -2.42 13.30
N ARG A 12 7.82 -3.15 13.94
CA ARG A 12 9.20 -2.73 14.12
C ARG A 12 10.01 -3.10 12.89
N ILE A 13 10.76 -2.13 12.38
CA ILE A 13 11.75 -2.29 11.32
C ILE A 13 13.10 -1.94 11.92
N ASP A 14 13.96 -2.94 12.05
CA ASP A 14 15.35 -2.74 12.44
C ASP A 14 16.14 -2.19 11.23
N LEU A 15 16.96 -1.17 11.48
CA LEU A 15 17.74 -0.47 10.47
C LEU A 15 19.14 -1.11 10.35
N PRO A 16 19.88 -0.79 9.27
CA PRO A 16 21.19 -1.39 9.00
C PRO A 16 22.23 -1.11 10.09
N ALA A 17 22.15 0.07 10.71
CA ALA A 17 23.03 0.44 11.82
C ALA A 17 22.60 -0.25 13.12
N GLU A 18 23.60 -0.71 13.88
CA GLU A 18 23.35 -1.47 15.10
C GLU A 18 22.54 -0.67 16.14
N GLY A 19 21.42 -1.25 16.58
CA GLY A 19 20.54 -0.64 17.57
C GLY A 19 19.58 0.42 17.01
N GLU A 20 19.64 0.73 15.71
CA GLU A 20 18.71 1.64 15.07
C GLU A 20 17.41 0.93 14.65
N TRP A 21 16.27 1.55 14.92
CA TRP A 21 14.96 0.97 14.62
C TRP A 21 13.90 2.06 14.41
N VAL A 22 12.88 1.71 13.63
CA VAL A 22 11.65 2.50 13.49
C VAL A 22 10.42 1.62 13.77
N ASN A 23 9.44 2.17 14.47
CA ASN A 23 8.12 1.57 14.63
C ASN A 23 7.15 2.29 13.73
N VAL A 24 6.56 1.56 12.79
CA VAL A 24 5.55 2.05 11.86
C VAL A 24 4.20 1.44 12.16
N LYS A 25 3.11 2.03 11.68
CA LYS A 25 1.79 1.38 11.70
C LYS A 25 1.80 0.12 10.83
N GLY A 26 1.11 -0.93 11.25
CA GLY A 26 0.93 -2.17 10.49
C GLY A 26 -0.11 -2.00 9.41
N ALA A 27 -1.17 -1.22 9.68
CA ALA A 27 -2.19 -0.87 8.70
C ALA A 27 -2.39 0.65 8.58
N LEU A 28 -2.71 1.10 7.36
CA LEU A 28 -3.22 2.45 7.11
C LEU A 28 -4.72 2.48 7.37
N SER A 29 -5.18 3.45 8.14
CA SER A 29 -6.60 3.79 8.21
C SER A 29 -6.98 4.71 7.05
N ARG A 30 -8.27 4.78 6.72
CA ARG A 30 -8.80 5.73 5.72
C ARG A 30 -8.44 7.19 6.04
N ALA A 31 -8.30 7.52 7.32
CA ALA A 31 -7.89 8.85 7.74
C ALA A 31 -6.42 9.11 7.37
N ASP A 32 -5.54 8.12 7.57
CA ASP A 32 -4.13 8.20 7.19
C ASP A 32 -3.99 8.31 5.66
N GLU A 33 -4.71 7.48 4.90
CA GLU A 33 -4.72 7.52 3.43
C GLU A 33 -5.15 8.89 2.91
N ARG A 34 -6.22 9.45 3.51
CA ARG A 34 -6.71 10.79 3.17
C ARG A 34 -5.68 11.86 3.51
N GLU A 35 -5.04 11.78 4.67
CA GLU A 35 -4.02 12.74 5.09
C GLU A 35 -2.80 12.70 4.16
N ILE A 36 -2.30 11.51 3.82
CA ILE A 36 -1.22 11.32 2.84
C ILE A 36 -1.63 11.92 1.50
N GLY A 37 -2.85 11.65 1.02
CA GLY A 37 -3.36 12.22 -0.23
C GLY A 37 -3.42 13.75 -0.24
N ILE A 38 -3.89 14.36 0.86
CA ILE A 38 -3.95 15.82 1.02
C ILE A 38 -2.55 16.42 1.01
N ARG A 39 -1.62 15.86 1.79
CA ARG A 39 -0.24 16.36 1.88
C ARG A 39 0.50 16.22 0.55
N THR A 40 0.36 15.09 -0.13
CA THR A 40 0.97 14.85 -1.45
C THR A 40 0.41 15.80 -2.50
N ARG A 41 -0.91 16.04 -2.54
CA ARG A 41 -1.53 17.01 -3.46
C ARG A 41 -1.04 18.42 -3.20
N ALA A 42 -1.08 18.88 -1.94
CA ALA A 42 -0.60 20.20 -1.58
C ALA A 42 0.87 20.39 -1.97
N ARG A 43 1.69 19.35 -1.82
CA ARG A 43 3.10 19.37 -2.23
C ARG A 43 3.27 19.44 -3.75
N ALA A 44 2.45 18.68 -4.49
CA ALA A 44 2.44 18.73 -5.95
C ALA A 44 2.09 20.13 -6.46
N GLU A 45 1.09 20.79 -5.86
CA GLU A 45 0.69 22.16 -6.19
C GLU A 45 1.83 23.15 -5.95
N VAL A 46 2.51 23.06 -4.80
CA VAL A 46 3.68 23.90 -4.48
C VAL A 46 4.82 23.71 -5.49
N LEU A 47 5.02 22.49 -5.98
CA LEU A 47 6.08 22.16 -6.93
C LEU A 47 5.67 22.34 -8.39
N GLY A 48 4.40 22.67 -8.67
CA GLY A 48 3.86 22.73 -10.04
C GLY A 48 3.88 21.38 -10.76
N LEU A 49 3.78 20.27 -10.00
CA LEU A 49 3.86 18.91 -10.53
C LEU A 49 2.47 18.26 -10.67
N PRO A 50 2.31 17.37 -11.66
CA PRO A 50 1.06 16.64 -11.81
C PRO A 50 0.92 15.54 -10.75
N VAL A 51 -0.30 15.37 -10.21
CA VAL A 51 -0.63 14.47 -9.08
C VAL A 51 -0.83 13.02 -9.52
N ASP A 52 -0.85 12.73 -10.82
CA ASP A 52 -1.04 11.38 -11.38
C ASP A 52 0.14 10.42 -11.15
N GLY A 53 1.15 10.84 -10.37
CA GLY A 53 2.27 9.98 -9.99
C GLY A 53 3.31 9.79 -11.09
N SER A 54 3.19 10.46 -12.24
CA SER A 54 4.19 10.39 -13.31
C SER A 54 5.53 11.02 -12.93
N SER A 55 5.53 12.03 -12.05
CA SER A 55 6.74 12.70 -11.59
C SER A 55 7.50 11.86 -10.57
N ALA A 56 8.75 11.49 -10.89
CA ALA A 56 9.65 10.81 -9.95
C ALA A 56 9.89 11.63 -8.67
N VAL A 57 9.95 12.96 -8.79
CA VAL A 57 10.08 13.86 -7.63
C VAL A 57 8.86 13.71 -6.72
N LEU A 58 7.65 13.71 -7.30
CA LEU A 58 6.43 13.57 -6.50
C LEU A 58 6.28 12.16 -5.91
N ARG A 59 6.76 11.12 -6.60
CA ARG A 59 6.81 9.75 -6.05
C ARG A 59 7.70 9.68 -4.81
N ASN A 60 8.90 10.26 -4.87
CA ASN A 60 9.81 10.31 -3.73
C ASN A 60 9.22 11.14 -2.58
N GLU A 61 8.65 12.31 -2.87
CA GLU A 61 8.01 13.14 -1.85
C GLU A 61 6.79 12.44 -1.22
N GLY A 62 5.98 11.75 -2.01
CA GLY A 62 4.84 10.97 -1.53
C GLY A 62 5.28 9.86 -0.57
N ALA A 63 6.38 9.16 -0.88
CA ALA A 63 6.94 8.14 0.00
C ALA A 63 7.40 8.72 1.35
N LEU A 64 8.01 9.92 1.35
CA LEU A 64 8.34 10.64 2.59
C LEU A 64 7.09 11.09 3.36
N MET A 65 6.01 11.47 2.68
CA MET A 65 4.75 11.82 3.33
C MET A 65 4.14 10.60 4.03
N VAL A 66 4.16 9.43 3.39
CA VAL A 66 3.73 8.17 4.01
C VAL A 66 4.52 7.94 5.30
N LEU A 67 5.85 8.01 5.24
CA LEU A 67 6.73 7.84 6.40
C LEU A 67 6.36 8.77 7.56
N SER A 68 6.10 10.05 7.26
CA SER A 68 5.74 11.05 8.27
C SER A 68 4.41 10.76 9.00
N VAL A 69 3.53 9.94 8.42
CA VAL A 69 2.21 9.59 8.96
C VAL A 69 2.25 8.24 9.69
N VAL A 70 3.06 7.30 9.19
CA VAL A 70 3.08 5.92 9.70
C VAL A 70 4.11 5.69 10.80
N ILE A 71 5.23 6.43 10.81
CA ILE A 71 6.23 6.29 11.88
C ILE A 71 5.65 6.85 13.19
N ARG A 72 5.66 6.03 14.23
CA ARG A 72 5.14 6.36 15.57
C ARG A 72 6.22 6.51 16.62
N ALA A 73 7.32 5.79 16.45
CA ALA A 73 8.50 5.89 17.29
C ALA A 73 9.73 5.47 16.50
N TRP A 74 10.91 5.90 16.94
CA TRP A 74 12.19 5.48 16.39
C TRP A 74 13.29 5.58 17.46
N SER A 75 14.44 4.98 17.18
CA SER A 75 15.62 5.01 18.06
C SER A 75 16.31 6.37 18.16
N TYR A 76 16.00 7.30 17.26
CA TYR A 76 16.67 8.60 17.20
C TYR A 76 16.14 9.58 18.25
N PRO A 77 17.00 10.46 18.80
CA PRO A 77 16.59 11.48 19.76
C PRO A 77 15.80 12.64 19.12
N GLU A 78 15.87 12.78 17.80
CA GLU A 78 15.15 13.81 17.05
C GLU A 78 13.64 13.52 17.02
N PRO A 79 12.79 14.55 16.97
CA PRO A 79 11.37 14.33 16.72
C PRO A 79 11.14 13.77 15.31
N ILE A 80 10.13 12.90 15.15
CA ILE A 80 9.72 12.36 13.85
C ILE A 80 9.10 13.48 13.04
N THR A 81 9.86 14.00 12.08
CA THR A 81 9.41 15.02 11.13
C THR A 81 9.85 14.64 9.72
N ILE A 82 9.25 15.27 8.69
CA ILE A 82 9.66 15.05 7.30
C ILE A 82 11.15 15.35 7.10
N GLU A 83 11.67 16.41 7.75
CA GLU A 83 13.07 16.80 7.65
C GLU A 83 13.98 15.78 8.32
N SER A 84 13.58 15.26 9.49
CA SER A 84 14.33 14.21 10.18
C SER A 84 14.35 12.91 9.36
N VAL A 85 13.23 12.53 8.74
CA VAL A 85 13.15 11.37 7.83
C VAL A 85 13.99 11.58 6.56
N ARG A 86 14.06 12.81 6.05
CA ARG A 86 14.94 13.15 4.91
C ARG A 86 16.42 13.02 5.24
N ARG A 87 16.81 13.21 6.49
CA ARG A 87 18.19 13.07 6.96
C ARG A 87 18.64 11.62 7.16
N LEU A 88 17.71 10.66 7.20
CA LEU A 88 18.07 9.24 7.17
C LEU A 88 18.95 8.96 5.96
N ASP A 89 19.94 8.09 6.13
CA ASP A 89 20.77 7.61 5.05
C ASP A 89 19.95 6.79 4.04
N ASP A 90 20.47 6.67 2.82
CA ASP A 90 19.78 5.97 1.73
C ASP A 90 19.57 4.47 2.04
N ASP A 91 20.45 3.84 2.81
CA ASP A 91 20.34 2.42 3.15
C ASP A 91 19.17 2.19 4.13
N SER A 92 19.09 3.00 5.19
CA SER A 92 17.98 3.04 6.12
C SER A 92 16.66 3.33 5.41
N LYS A 93 16.63 4.33 4.52
CA LYS A 93 15.45 4.63 3.70
C LYS A 93 15.04 3.44 2.84
N ASN A 94 15.98 2.78 2.18
CA ASN A 94 15.70 1.61 1.34
C ASN A 94 15.11 0.46 2.15
N VAL A 95 15.65 0.16 3.34
CA VAL A 95 15.10 -0.87 4.24
C VAL A 95 13.69 -0.53 4.67
N ILE A 96 13.44 0.71 5.08
CA ILE A 96 12.11 1.14 5.50
C ILE A 96 11.14 1.08 4.31
N PHE A 97 11.51 1.60 3.14
CA PHE A 97 10.65 1.58 1.95
C PHE A 97 10.35 0.15 1.48
N ALA A 98 11.32 -0.75 1.51
CA ALA A 98 11.10 -2.15 1.17
C ALA A 98 10.09 -2.81 2.14
N ARG A 99 10.20 -2.53 3.44
CA ARG A 99 9.24 -3.00 4.43
C ARG A 99 7.86 -2.36 4.29
N LEU A 100 7.80 -1.07 3.98
CA LEU A 100 6.52 -0.39 3.74
C LEU A 100 5.81 -0.92 2.49
N ALA A 101 6.53 -1.29 1.44
CA ALA A 101 5.95 -1.89 0.24
C ALA A 101 5.31 -3.26 0.53
N ASP A 102 5.87 -4.01 1.49
CA ASP A 102 5.31 -5.28 1.97
C ASP A 102 4.06 -5.07 2.84
N LEU A 103 4.08 -4.06 3.72
CA LEU A 103 2.97 -3.72 4.61
C LEU A 103 1.78 -3.06 3.89
N TYR A 104 2.06 -2.18 2.94
CA TYR A 104 1.07 -1.41 2.19
C TYR A 104 1.23 -1.67 0.69
N PRO A 105 0.94 -2.90 0.23
CA PRO A 105 0.98 -3.18 -1.19
C PRO A 105 0.02 -2.23 -1.91
N PRO A 106 0.40 -1.67 -3.07
CA PRO A 106 -0.52 -0.86 -3.86
C PRO A 106 -1.80 -1.67 -4.07
N ALA A 107 -2.95 -1.06 -3.80
CA ALA A 107 -4.25 -1.71 -3.93
C ALA A 107 -4.28 -2.46 -5.25
N ARG A 108 -4.41 -3.80 -5.20
CA ARG A 108 -4.53 -4.62 -6.41
C ARG A 108 -5.59 -3.95 -7.26
N THR A 109 -5.18 -3.43 -8.40
CA THR A 109 -6.09 -2.95 -9.42
C THR A 109 -7.11 -4.06 -9.62
N ASP A 110 -8.38 -3.72 -9.60
CA ASP A 110 -9.55 -4.62 -9.63
C ASP A 110 -9.55 -5.65 -10.80
N ASP A 111 -8.55 -5.59 -11.67
CA ASP A 111 -8.28 -6.48 -12.80
C ASP A 111 -8.10 -7.96 -12.40
N ASP A 112 -7.58 -8.26 -11.20
CA ASP A 112 -7.42 -9.65 -10.74
C ASP A 112 -8.77 -10.30 -10.31
N ARG A 113 -9.82 -9.50 -10.10
CA ARG A 113 -11.15 -10.02 -9.73
C ARG A 113 -11.95 -10.59 -10.91
N LYS A 114 -11.52 -10.33 -12.15
CA LYS A 114 -12.20 -10.85 -13.36
C LYS A 114 -11.67 -12.19 -13.84
N ASN A 115 -10.64 -12.77 -13.22
CA ASN A 115 -10.10 -14.06 -13.63
C ASN A 115 -10.52 -15.24 -12.71
N SER A 116 -11.69 -15.14 -12.08
CA SER A 116 -12.35 -16.31 -11.51
C SER A 116 -13.10 -17.05 -12.63
N PRO A 117 -12.70 -18.26 -13.05
CA PRO A 117 -13.56 -19.08 -13.89
C PRO A 117 -14.81 -19.39 -13.07
N ALA A 118 -15.95 -18.86 -13.49
CA ALA A 118 -17.23 -19.24 -12.92
C ALA A 118 -17.37 -20.77 -13.00
N PRO A 119 -17.60 -21.47 -11.88
CA PRO A 119 -17.88 -22.90 -11.93
C PRO A 119 -19.34 -23.07 -12.37
N GLY A 120 -19.53 -23.74 -13.50
CA GLY A 120 -20.85 -24.21 -13.91
C GLY A 120 -21.46 -23.47 -15.09
N VAL A 121 -20.91 -23.68 -16.29
CA VAL A 121 -21.75 -23.78 -17.48
C VAL A 121 -21.71 -25.24 -17.89
N THR A 122 -22.77 -25.95 -17.54
CA THR A 122 -23.08 -27.28 -18.07
C THR A 122 -22.95 -27.28 -19.59
N PRO A 123 -22.34 -28.30 -20.22
CA PRO A 123 -22.42 -28.45 -21.66
C PRO A 123 -23.86 -28.82 -22.03
N SER A 124 -24.65 -27.86 -22.51
CA SER A 124 -25.91 -28.17 -23.19
C SER A 124 -25.58 -28.80 -24.54
N GLU A 125 -25.48 -30.13 -24.50
CA GLU A 125 -26.06 -31.09 -25.44
C GLU A 125 -26.44 -30.50 -26.82
N SER A 126 -25.57 -30.73 -27.81
CA SER A 126 -26.00 -30.82 -29.20
C SER A 126 -26.80 -32.11 -29.38
N ALA A 127 -28.10 -32.01 -29.60
CA ALA A 127 -28.91 -33.11 -30.12
C ALA A 127 -29.90 -32.59 -31.17
N ALA A 128 -29.43 -32.74 -32.42
CA ALA A 128 -30.14 -33.03 -33.66
C ALA A 128 -31.64 -32.72 -33.78
N ALA A 129 -31.95 -31.92 -34.80
CA ALA A 129 -33.27 -31.80 -35.41
C ALA A 129 -33.86 -33.18 -35.74
N SER A 130 -35.05 -33.42 -35.20
CA SER A 130 -35.87 -34.60 -35.45
C SER A 130 -36.28 -34.72 -36.92
N LEU A 131 -35.98 -35.85 -37.54
CA LEU A 131 -36.75 -36.40 -38.67
C LEU A 131 -38.12 -36.88 -38.14
N PRO A 132 -39.16 -36.79 -38.97
CA PRO A 132 -40.01 -37.97 -39.13
C PRO A 132 -40.27 -38.29 -40.60
N SER A 133 -39.91 -39.50 -41.00
CA SER A 133 -40.44 -40.18 -42.18
C SER A 133 -41.05 -41.49 -41.70
N LEU A 134 -42.39 -41.59 -41.67
CA LEU A 134 -43.08 -42.88 -41.70
C LEU A 134 -44.57 -42.77 -42.09
N ALA A 135 -44.89 -43.51 -43.15
CA ALA A 135 -46.14 -44.24 -43.47
C ALA A 135 -47.46 -43.47 -43.71
N GLY A 136 -47.96 -43.63 -44.94
CA GLY A 136 -49.30 -43.29 -45.41
C GLY A 136 -49.35 -43.25 -46.92
#